data_AF-A0A7V6LBF9-F1
#
_entry.id   AF-A0A7V6LBF9-F1
#
_cell.length_a   1.000
_cell.length_b   1.000
_cell.length_c   1.000
_cell.angle_alpha   90.00
_cell.angle_beta   90.00
_cell.angle_gamma   90.00
#
_symmetry.space_group_name_H-M   'P 1'
#
loop_
_entity.id
_entity.type
_entity.pdbx_description
1 polymer ?
#
loop_
_entity_poly.entity_id
_entity_poly.type
_entity_poly.pdbx_seq_one_letter_code
_entity_poly.pdbx_strand_id
1 'polypeptide(L)'
;MIFFIIILLSILGWWCINKLKDMRDVKENQQTPETPTNQDVVLLSMQSQYQVIDDTVKLIHNSNNFNTVTAKIGFLKNFLRESTSSLKPYNERENVSNVLDAYRKVYSGLINDEAAIIQAAIIRNLTAEAEKAKVLTTIKGKRDRLDRLAFDLIERSPENEALIERWIEDYIDKIEQEAQHRPTMQEYTSLPKFKYKSKKEVQALDSYIALDIETTGLYYETDKIIQIGAIKVDRRTGTTQNFSTYIDPDIPIPAFITELTGITNKDVANAPLFNDIAEELHQFLDGYLIFAHNASFDMKFLLYNFNKLGYIMDNTVCCTVGMSKHFFPALKNFQLNTVAEHLSIQQFAHHTALDDARVCGLIAAECLRRVEEGYEKPAQPAKSNASKERQAYIASTINNPNLSAFDTYYLGLMLAQEQRLTEGEFYIRKAIAMQPQDPLFHYWLADTIVKQNRLDDALDELYKYRDGEYYKQGTVETGIGRQNMTMIDNAIADIEAKKARGYVYRPRKKRT
;
A
#
# COMPACT_ATOMS: atom_id res chain seq x y z
N MET A 1 -17.50 -32.09 -17.12
CA MET A 1 -17.27 -33.45 -17.67
C MET A 1 -16.79 -34.43 -16.60
N ILE A 2 -15.69 -34.13 -15.89
CA ILE A 2 -15.16 -34.96 -14.79
C ILE A 2 -16.21 -35.23 -13.67
N PHE A 3 -17.02 -34.22 -13.31
CA PHE A 3 -18.14 -34.36 -12.36
C PHE A 3 -19.18 -35.42 -12.79
N PHE A 4 -19.50 -35.47 -14.09
CA PHE A 4 -20.43 -36.44 -14.64
C PHE A 4 -19.85 -37.85 -14.64
N ILE A 5 -18.56 -37.99 -14.91
CA ILE A 5 -17.86 -39.27 -14.91
C ILE A 5 -17.81 -39.82 -13.49
N ILE A 6 -17.41 -39.02 -12.49
CA ILE A 6 -17.40 -39.44 -11.08
C ILE A 6 -18.81 -39.84 -10.58
N ILE A 7 -19.85 -39.06 -10.90
CA ILE A 7 -21.23 -39.42 -10.57
C ILE A 7 -21.65 -40.73 -11.26
N LEU A 8 -21.30 -40.92 -12.54
CA LEU A 8 -21.55 -42.18 -13.24
C LEU A 8 -20.84 -43.35 -12.57
N LEU A 9 -19.61 -43.18 -12.11
CA LEU A 9 -18.84 -44.20 -11.41
C LEU A 9 -19.45 -44.54 -10.05
N SER A 10 -19.94 -43.55 -9.30
CA SER A 10 -20.65 -43.77 -8.04
C SER A 10 -22.01 -44.46 -8.25
N ILE A 11 -22.74 -44.08 -9.31
CA ILE A 11 -24.01 -44.71 -9.70
C ILE A 11 -23.78 -46.16 -10.16
N LEU A 12 -22.74 -46.42 -10.95
CA LEU A 12 -22.36 -47.77 -11.41
C LEU A 12 -21.93 -48.66 -10.25
N GLY A 13 -21.15 -48.13 -9.30
CA GLY A 13 -20.75 -48.85 -8.08
C GLY A 13 -21.95 -49.19 -7.20
N TRP A 14 -22.83 -48.22 -6.96
CA TRP A 14 -24.08 -48.42 -6.23
C TRP A 14 -25.00 -49.44 -6.92
N TRP A 15 -25.13 -49.37 -8.26
CA TRP A 15 -25.91 -50.31 -9.06
C TRP A 15 -25.35 -51.73 -8.99
N CYS A 16 -24.03 -51.92 -9.09
CA CYS A 16 -23.40 -53.23 -8.95
C CYS A 16 -23.62 -53.84 -7.56
N ILE A 17 -23.51 -53.03 -6.49
CA ILE A 17 -23.75 -53.46 -5.11
C ILE A 17 -25.22 -53.88 -4.92
N ASN A 18 -26.17 -53.12 -5.46
CA ASN A 18 -27.60 -53.46 -5.36
C ASN A 18 -27.96 -54.69 -6.20
N LYS A 19 -27.45 -54.81 -7.43
CA LYS A 19 -27.68 -56.00 -8.27
C LYS A 19 -27.14 -57.28 -7.61
N LEU A 20 -26.04 -57.18 -6.85
CA LEU A 20 -25.50 -58.30 -6.07
C LEU A 20 -26.34 -58.63 -4.83
N LYS A 21 -26.95 -57.63 -4.18
CA LYS A 21 -27.95 -57.85 -3.10
C LYS A 21 -29.21 -58.55 -3.63
N ASP A 22 -29.73 -58.12 -4.78
CA ASP A 22 -30.90 -58.76 -5.40
C ASP A 22 -30.64 -60.25 -5.73
N MET A 23 -29.42 -60.59 -6.15
CA MET A 23 -29.02 -61.99 -6.39
C MET A 23 -28.81 -62.81 -5.11
N ARG A 24 -28.59 -62.15 -3.96
CA ARG A 24 -28.54 -62.78 -2.62
C ARG A 24 -29.95 -63.12 -2.14
N ASP A 25 -30.91 -62.22 -2.30
CA ASP A 25 -32.30 -62.41 -1.89
C ASP A 25 -32.96 -63.60 -2.65
N VAL A 26 -32.55 -63.83 -3.90
CA VAL A 26 -32.98 -65.01 -4.68
C VAL A 26 -32.43 -66.34 -4.12
N LYS A 27 -31.27 -66.32 -3.42
CA LYS A 27 -30.65 -67.51 -2.82
C LYS A 27 -31.05 -67.76 -1.37
N GLU A 28 -31.27 -66.71 -0.57
CA GLU A 28 -31.78 -66.84 0.81
C GLU A 28 -33.17 -67.47 0.86
N ASN A 29 -33.97 -67.34 -0.22
CA ASN A 29 -35.24 -68.05 -0.37
C ASN A 29 -35.09 -69.58 -0.58
N GLN A 30 -33.86 -70.13 -0.57
CA GLN A 30 -33.60 -71.56 -0.77
C GLN A 30 -32.68 -72.24 0.28
N GLN A 31 -32.15 -71.58 1.33
CA GLN A 31 -31.33 -72.28 2.35
C GLN A 31 -31.18 -71.55 3.70
N THR A 32 -31.14 -72.32 4.79
CA THR A 32 -30.98 -71.93 6.22
C THR A 32 -29.57 -71.44 6.60
N PRO A 33 -29.38 -70.76 7.76
CA PRO A 33 -28.24 -69.86 7.99
C PRO A 33 -26.99 -70.60 8.46
N GLU A 34 -26.04 -70.85 7.56
CA GLU A 34 -24.71 -71.34 7.92
C GLU A 34 -23.63 -70.69 7.05
N THR A 35 -22.72 -69.94 7.70
CA THR A 35 -21.46 -69.36 7.18
C THR A 35 -21.57 -68.47 5.92
N PRO A 36 -20.88 -67.31 5.87
CA PRO A 36 -20.88 -66.48 4.67
C PRO A 36 -20.45 -67.32 3.46
N THR A 37 -21.29 -67.41 2.44
CA THR A 37 -20.93 -68.11 1.21
C THR A 37 -19.74 -67.38 0.57
N ASN A 38 -18.96 -68.04 -0.29
CA ASN A 38 -17.89 -67.36 -1.04
C ASN A 38 -18.40 -66.10 -1.79
N GLN A 39 -19.71 -65.97 -2.03
CA GLN A 39 -20.32 -64.79 -2.64
C GLN A 39 -20.51 -63.63 -1.64
N ASP A 40 -20.82 -63.94 -0.37
CA ASP A 40 -20.97 -62.93 0.70
C ASP A 40 -19.64 -62.30 1.07
N VAL A 41 -18.58 -63.12 1.12
CA VAL A 41 -17.20 -62.64 1.35
C VAL A 41 -16.73 -61.72 0.22
N VAL A 42 -17.05 -62.07 -1.03
CA VAL A 42 -16.76 -61.22 -2.20
C VAL A 42 -17.56 -59.92 -2.14
N LEU A 43 -18.85 -59.96 -1.81
CA LEU A 43 -19.69 -58.76 -1.73
C LEU A 43 -19.22 -57.78 -0.65
N LEU A 44 -18.88 -58.26 0.54
CA LEU A 44 -18.36 -57.43 1.64
C LEU A 44 -16.97 -56.84 1.30
N SER A 45 -16.11 -57.62 0.65
CA SER A 45 -14.82 -57.16 0.15
C SER A 45 -14.99 -56.04 -0.89
N MET A 46 -15.96 -56.17 -1.80
CA MET A 46 -16.23 -55.15 -2.82
C MET A 46 -16.84 -53.87 -2.25
N GLN A 47 -17.73 -53.98 -1.25
CA GLN A 47 -18.29 -52.80 -0.57
C GLN A 47 -17.21 -51.99 0.15
N SER A 48 -16.28 -52.66 0.83
CA SER A 48 -15.17 -51.97 1.50
C SER A 48 -14.20 -51.34 0.49
N GLN A 49 -13.89 -52.02 -0.61
CA GLN A 49 -13.05 -51.47 -1.68
C GLN A 49 -13.69 -50.25 -2.36
N TYR A 50 -15.01 -50.28 -2.62
CA TYR A 50 -15.74 -49.15 -3.18
C TYR A 50 -15.69 -47.93 -2.25
N GLN A 51 -15.87 -48.11 -0.95
CA GLN A 51 -15.81 -47.01 0.02
C GLN A 51 -14.45 -46.32 0.03
N VAL A 52 -13.36 -47.11 0.00
CA VAL A 52 -11.99 -46.58 -0.08
C VAL A 52 -11.77 -45.77 -1.36
N ILE A 53 -12.34 -46.21 -2.49
CA ILE A 53 -12.27 -45.49 -3.76
C ILE A 53 -13.03 -44.18 -3.69
N ASP A 54 -14.28 -44.20 -3.22
CA ASP A 54 -15.15 -43.03 -3.13
C ASP A 54 -14.53 -41.95 -2.22
N ASP A 55 -14.00 -42.34 -1.06
CA ASP A 55 -13.35 -41.42 -0.13
C ASP A 55 -12.05 -40.84 -0.72
N THR A 56 -11.28 -41.66 -1.43
CA THR A 56 -10.04 -41.20 -2.10
C THR A 56 -10.36 -40.22 -3.24
N VAL A 57 -11.41 -40.47 -4.02
CA VAL A 57 -11.86 -39.58 -5.09
C VAL A 57 -12.34 -38.24 -4.54
N LYS A 58 -13.09 -38.24 -3.43
CA LYS A 58 -13.51 -37.01 -2.73
C LYS A 58 -12.30 -36.20 -2.24
N LEU A 59 -11.27 -36.86 -1.72
CA LEU A 59 -10.02 -36.20 -1.29
C LEU A 59 -9.26 -35.57 -2.47
N ILE A 60 -9.19 -36.27 -3.61
CA ILE A 60 -8.59 -35.74 -4.85
C ILE A 60 -9.34 -34.49 -5.32
N HIS A 61 -10.68 -34.49 -5.21
CA HIS A 61 -11.51 -33.39 -5.65
C HIS A 61 -11.34 -32.13 -4.79
N ASN A 62 -11.36 -32.29 -3.47
CA ASN A 62 -11.35 -31.17 -2.52
C ASN A 62 -9.95 -30.61 -2.23
N SER A 63 -8.89 -31.28 -2.72
CA SER A 63 -7.53 -30.81 -2.50
C SER A 63 -7.10 -29.79 -3.56
N ASN A 64 -6.53 -28.70 -3.07
CA ASN A 64 -5.81 -27.70 -3.86
C ASN A 64 -4.30 -27.99 -3.93
N ASN A 65 -3.83 -29.05 -3.25
CA ASN A 65 -2.42 -29.42 -3.20
C ASN A 65 -2.14 -30.49 -4.26
N PHE A 66 -1.35 -30.11 -5.27
CA PHE A 66 -0.94 -30.99 -6.36
C PHE A 66 -0.33 -32.31 -5.86
N ASN A 67 0.55 -32.27 -4.85
CA ASN A 67 1.23 -33.46 -4.32
C ASN A 67 0.25 -34.42 -3.64
N THR A 68 -0.76 -33.87 -2.96
CA THR A 68 -1.82 -34.68 -2.38
C THR A 68 -2.63 -35.37 -3.47
N VAL A 69 -2.94 -34.67 -4.55
CA VAL A 69 -3.71 -35.24 -5.67
C VAL A 69 -2.93 -36.34 -6.38
N THR A 70 -1.68 -36.10 -6.79
CA THR A 70 -0.86 -37.12 -7.48
C THR A 70 -0.59 -38.33 -6.61
N ALA A 71 -0.29 -38.14 -5.31
CA ALA A 71 -0.11 -39.25 -4.39
C ALA A 71 -1.39 -40.10 -4.24
N LYS A 72 -2.57 -39.47 -4.19
CA LYS A 72 -3.85 -40.18 -4.08
C LYS A 72 -4.25 -40.88 -5.39
N ILE A 73 -3.91 -40.32 -6.56
CA ILE A 73 -4.05 -41.00 -7.85
C ILE A 73 -3.15 -42.24 -7.90
N GLY A 74 -1.88 -42.11 -7.50
CA GLY A 74 -0.94 -43.23 -7.44
C GLY A 74 -1.39 -44.33 -6.48
N PHE A 75 -1.91 -43.95 -5.31
CA PHE A 75 -2.54 -44.87 -4.37
C PHE A 75 -3.73 -45.60 -5.01
N LEU A 76 -4.64 -44.86 -5.65
CA LEU A 76 -5.85 -45.43 -6.25
C LEU A 76 -5.50 -46.42 -7.39
N LYS A 77 -4.49 -46.11 -8.20
CA LYS A 77 -3.97 -47.01 -9.25
C LYS A 77 -3.46 -48.33 -8.66
N ASN A 78 -2.62 -48.25 -7.63
CA ASN A 78 -2.07 -49.44 -6.97
C ASN A 78 -3.18 -50.25 -6.30
N PHE A 79 -4.06 -49.57 -5.57
CA PHE A 79 -5.21 -50.18 -4.90
C PHE A 79 -6.14 -50.91 -5.86
N LEU A 80 -6.47 -50.29 -7.00
CA LEU A 80 -7.31 -50.91 -8.03
C LEU A 80 -6.62 -52.10 -8.69
N ARG A 81 -5.30 -52.02 -8.95
CA ARG A 81 -4.51 -53.14 -9.52
C ARG A 81 -4.47 -54.35 -8.58
N GLU A 82 -4.25 -54.12 -7.29
CA GLU A 82 -4.22 -55.16 -6.26
C GLU A 82 -5.61 -55.77 -6.04
N SER A 83 -6.65 -54.94 -5.96
CA SER A 83 -8.06 -55.36 -5.83
C SER A 83 -8.52 -56.21 -7.02
N THR A 84 -8.13 -55.84 -8.25
CA THR A 84 -8.46 -56.63 -9.45
C THR A 84 -7.75 -57.99 -9.44
N SER A 85 -6.55 -58.06 -8.85
CA SER A 85 -5.75 -59.29 -8.76
C SER A 85 -6.28 -60.24 -7.68
N SER A 86 -6.73 -59.73 -6.54
CA SER A 86 -7.31 -60.52 -5.45
C SER A 86 -8.66 -61.15 -5.79
N LEU A 87 -9.38 -60.59 -6.77
CA LEU A 87 -10.67 -61.11 -7.25
C LEU A 87 -10.55 -62.14 -8.39
N LYS A 88 -9.36 -62.34 -8.98
CA LYS A 88 -9.12 -63.31 -10.08
C LYS A 88 -9.57 -64.75 -9.77
N PRO A 89 -9.38 -65.30 -8.56
CA PRO A 89 -9.81 -66.68 -8.24
C PRO A 89 -11.32 -66.92 -8.31
N TYR A 90 -12.13 -65.85 -8.35
CA TYR A 90 -13.60 -65.92 -8.31
C TYR A 90 -14.25 -65.74 -9.71
N ASN A 91 -13.44 -65.69 -10.78
CA ASN A 91 -13.84 -65.32 -12.14
C ASN A 91 -14.64 -66.39 -12.92
N GLU A 92 -14.90 -67.56 -12.34
CA GLU A 92 -15.57 -68.69 -13.02
C GLU A 92 -17.11 -68.61 -12.99
N ARG A 93 -17.71 -67.61 -12.32
CA ARG A 93 -19.17 -67.41 -12.31
C ARG A 93 -19.56 -66.15 -13.09
N GLU A 94 -20.46 -66.30 -14.05
CA GLU A 94 -20.95 -65.25 -14.97
C GLU A 94 -21.33 -63.92 -14.28
N ASN A 95 -21.86 -64.00 -13.05
CA ASN A 95 -22.23 -62.83 -12.24
C ASN A 95 -21.04 -62.06 -11.64
N VAL A 96 -19.91 -62.70 -11.39
CA VAL A 96 -18.66 -62.06 -10.91
C VAL A 96 -17.90 -61.42 -12.07
N SER A 97 -17.96 -62.05 -13.26
CA SER A 97 -17.35 -61.54 -14.50
C SER A 97 -17.93 -60.18 -14.92
N ASN A 98 -19.26 -60.04 -14.91
CA ASN A 98 -19.93 -58.78 -15.24
C ASN A 98 -19.55 -57.62 -14.31
N VAL A 99 -19.33 -57.92 -13.03
CA VAL A 99 -18.95 -56.93 -12.01
C VAL A 99 -17.47 -56.55 -12.14
N LEU A 100 -16.60 -57.52 -12.40
CA LEU A 100 -15.19 -57.27 -12.71
C LEU A 100 -15.03 -56.40 -13.96
N ASP A 101 -15.88 -56.60 -14.98
CA ASP A 101 -15.87 -55.78 -16.19
C ASP A 101 -16.39 -54.35 -15.94
N ALA A 102 -17.38 -54.17 -15.05
CA ALA A 102 -17.78 -52.83 -14.60
C ALA A 102 -16.64 -52.13 -13.84
N TYR A 103 -15.94 -52.85 -12.97
CA TYR A 103 -14.78 -52.34 -12.22
C TYR A 103 -13.61 -51.97 -13.15
N ARG A 104 -13.37 -52.77 -14.18
CA ARG A 104 -12.38 -52.47 -15.25
C ARG A 104 -12.77 -51.26 -16.06
N LYS A 105 -14.07 -51.08 -16.37
CA LYS A 105 -14.57 -49.86 -17.04
C LYS A 105 -14.35 -48.62 -16.18
N VAL A 106 -14.63 -48.70 -14.88
CA VAL A 106 -14.32 -47.64 -13.90
C VAL A 106 -12.83 -47.30 -13.89
N TYR A 107 -11.97 -48.32 -13.79
CA TYR A 107 -10.51 -48.18 -13.83
C TYR A 107 -10.03 -47.55 -15.14
N SER A 108 -10.57 -47.97 -16.29
CA SER A 108 -10.23 -47.41 -17.60
C SER A 108 -10.67 -45.97 -17.77
N GLY A 109 -11.84 -45.59 -17.25
CA GLY A 109 -12.33 -44.21 -17.29
C GLY A 109 -11.46 -43.26 -16.50
N LEU A 110 -11.00 -43.68 -15.32
CA LEU A 110 -10.13 -42.88 -14.48
C LEU A 110 -8.70 -42.73 -15.04
N ILE A 111 -8.20 -43.74 -15.75
CA ILE A 111 -6.93 -43.66 -16.51
C ILE A 111 -7.07 -42.72 -17.70
N ASN A 112 -8.20 -42.77 -18.41
CA ASN A 112 -8.42 -41.93 -19.58
C ASN A 112 -8.57 -40.44 -19.21
N ASP A 113 -9.03 -40.13 -17.99
CA ASP A 113 -9.17 -38.77 -17.46
C ASP A 113 -8.02 -38.33 -16.53
N GLU A 114 -7.00 -39.16 -16.32
CA GLU A 114 -5.90 -38.86 -15.40
C GLU A 114 -5.23 -37.53 -15.74
N ALA A 115 -4.94 -37.31 -17.02
CA ALA A 115 -4.38 -36.06 -17.52
C ALA A 115 -5.28 -34.86 -17.17
N ALA A 116 -6.59 -34.99 -17.34
CA ALA A 116 -7.55 -33.92 -17.04
C ALA A 116 -7.66 -33.64 -15.53
N ILE A 117 -7.56 -34.67 -14.68
CA ILE A 117 -7.55 -34.53 -13.21
C ILE A 117 -6.27 -33.83 -12.74
N ILE A 118 -5.12 -34.21 -13.30
CA ILE A 118 -3.82 -33.60 -13.01
C ILE A 118 -3.82 -32.13 -13.43
N GLN A 119 -4.28 -31.81 -14.64
CA GLN A 119 -4.42 -30.44 -15.13
C GLN A 119 -5.32 -29.58 -14.24
N ALA A 120 -6.46 -30.13 -13.80
CA ALA A 120 -7.35 -29.43 -12.88
C ALA A 120 -6.70 -29.16 -11.51
N ALA A 121 -5.90 -30.09 -10.99
CA ALA A 121 -5.18 -29.91 -9.75
C ALA A 121 -4.06 -28.87 -9.85
N ILE A 122 -3.34 -28.84 -10.99
CA ILE A 122 -2.35 -27.81 -11.33
C ILE A 122 -3.00 -26.42 -11.30
N ILE A 123 -4.12 -26.25 -12.02
CA ILE A 123 -4.85 -24.98 -12.08
C ILE A 123 -5.34 -24.55 -10.68
N ARG A 124 -5.86 -25.47 -9.85
CA ARG A 124 -6.28 -25.15 -8.48
C ARG A 124 -5.11 -24.69 -7.60
N ASN A 125 -3.95 -25.33 -7.72
CA ASN A 125 -2.77 -24.98 -6.94
C ASN A 125 -2.24 -23.59 -7.35
N LEU A 126 -2.13 -23.35 -8.66
CA LEU A 126 -1.75 -22.04 -9.22
C LEU A 126 -2.73 -20.94 -8.78
N THR A 127 -4.04 -21.21 -8.82
CA THR A 127 -5.08 -20.27 -8.37
C THR A 127 -4.94 -19.94 -6.88
N ALA A 128 -4.75 -20.95 -6.03
CA ALA A 128 -4.56 -20.75 -4.61
C ALA A 128 -3.28 -19.97 -4.28
N GLU A 129 -2.21 -20.18 -5.04
CA GLU A 129 -0.95 -19.44 -4.86
C GLU A 129 -1.06 -18.00 -5.37
N ALA A 130 -1.80 -17.77 -6.46
CA ALA A 130 -2.13 -16.43 -6.96
C ALA A 130 -2.92 -15.61 -5.94
N GLU A 131 -3.89 -16.21 -5.24
CA GLU A 131 -4.61 -15.55 -4.14
C GLU A 131 -3.66 -15.10 -3.02
N LYS A 132 -2.71 -15.96 -2.62
CA LYS A 132 -1.67 -15.57 -1.64
C LYS A 132 -0.75 -14.48 -2.19
N ALA A 133 -0.46 -14.49 -3.49
CA ALA A 133 0.38 -13.50 -4.13
C ALA A 133 -0.26 -12.10 -4.19
N LYS A 134 -1.58 -11.96 -3.94
CA LYS A 134 -2.25 -10.65 -3.90
C LYS A 134 -1.66 -9.68 -2.88
N VAL A 135 -1.06 -10.18 -1.80
CA VAL A 135 -0.39 -9.35 -0.77
C VAL A 135 0.90 -8.70 -1.27
N LEU A 136 1.48 -9.18 -2.37
CA LEU A 136 2.70 -8.65 -2.95
C LEU A 136 2.40 -7.39 -3.76
N THR A 137 3.24 -6.37 -3.58
CA THR A 137 3.02 -5.03 -4.16
C THR A 137 3.49 -4.88 -5.60
N THR A 138 4.32 -5.80 -6.11
CA THR A 138 4.87 -5.73 -7.49
C THR A 138 4.39 -6.90 -8.35
N ILE A 139 4.11 -6.64 -9.62
CA ILE A 139 3.78 -7.69 -10.61
C ILE A 139 4.93 -8.69 -10.72
N LYS A 140 6.18 -8.19 -10.74
CA LYS A 140 7.38 -9.03 -10.68
C LYS A 140 7.37 -9.97 -9.47
N GLY A 141 7.07 -9.48 -8.27
CA GLY A 141 7.00 -10.33 -7.08
C GLY A 141 5.91 -11.40 -7.16
N LYS A 142 4.76 -11.08 -7.77
CA LYS A 142 3.67 -12.05 -8.04
C LYS A 142 4.12 -13.11 -9.04
N ARG A 143 4.77 -12.70 -10.14
CA ARG A 143 5.35 -13.60 -11.15
C ARG A 143 6.43 -14.49 -10.57
N ASP A 144 7.42 -13.93 -9.88
CA ASP A 144 8.51 -14.69 -9.23
C ASP A 144 7.96 -15.76 -8.26
N ARG A 145 6.84 -15.48 -7.58
CA ARG A 145 6.20 -16.44 -6.68
C ARG A 145 5.50 -17.57 -7.42
N LEU A 146 4.80 -17.27 -8.51
CA LEU A 146 4.18 -18.26 -9.37
C LEU A 146 5.21 -19.09 -10.12
N ASP A 147 6.29 -18.48 -10.61
CA ASP A 147 7.39 -19.16 -11.31
C ASP A 147 8.11 -20.17 -10.41
N ARG A 148 8.25 -19.87 -9.10
CA ARG A 148 8.77 -20.86 -8.14
C ARG A 148 7.87 -22.09 -8.03
N LEU A 149 6.56 -21.89 -7.95
CA LEU A 149 5.61 -23.01 -7.94
C LEU A 149 5.59 -23.71 -9.31
N ALA A 150 5.70 -22.97 -10.40
CA ALA A 150 5.73 -23.49 -11.76
C ALA A 150 6.91 -24.43 -11.95
N PHE A 151 8.10 -24.03 -11.50
CA PHE A 151 9.30 -24.87 -11.53
C PHE A 151 9.05 -26.23 -10.87
N ASP A 152 8.50 -26.23 -9.65
CA ASP A 152 8.19 -27.47 -8.91
C ASP A 152 7.13 -28.32 -9.62
N LEU A 153 6.14 -27.70 -10.26
CA LEU A 153 5.07 -28.41 -10.98
C LEU A 153 5.55 -28.96 -12.33
N ILE A 154 6.37 -28.21 -13.07
CA ILE A 154 6.94 -28.59 -14.37
C ILE A 154 7.94 -29.73 -14.18
N GLU A 155 8.78 -29.68 -13.16
CA GLU A 155 9.71 -30.77 -12.84
C GLU A 155 8.97 -32.11 -12.61
N ARG A 156 7.75 -32.04 -12.05
CA ARG A 156 6.94 -33.21 -11.68
C ARG A 156 5.94 -33.63 -12.76
N SER A 157 5.58 -32.73 -13.67
CA SER A 157 4.66 -32.97 -14.77
C SER A 157 5.08 -32.19 -16.03
N PRO A 158 6.22 -32.56 -16.66
CA PRO A 158 6.78 -31.84 -17.81
C PRO A 158 5.80 -31.73 -18.98
N GLU A 159 4.94 -32.73 -19.16
CA GLU A 159 3.91 -32.74 -20.20
C GLU A 159 2.85 -31.63 -20.06
N ASN A 160 2.78 -30.97 -18.91
CA ASN A 160 1.86 -29.86 -18.63
C ASN A 160 2.57 -28.48 -18.60
N GLU A 161 3.83 -28.39 -18.99
CA GLU A 161 4.61 -27.15 -19.03
C GLU A 161 3.87 -26.04 -19.79
N ALA A 162 3.43 -26.32 -21.02
CA ALA A 162 2.70 -25.34 -21.83
C ALA A 162 1.38 -24.87 -21.21
N LEU A 163 0.71 -25.71 -20.42
CA LEU A 163 -0.51 -25.32 -19.69
C LEU A 163 -0.17 -24.39 -18.52
N ILE A 164 0.87 -24.72 -17.77
CA ILE A 164 1.33 -23.96 -16.60
C ILE A 164 1.80 -22.57 -17.03
N GLU A 165 2.69 -22.52 -18.02
CA GLU A 165 3.22 -21.27 -18.57
C GLU A 165 2.08 -20.40 -19.11
N ARG A 166 1.18 -20.96 -19.92
CA ARG A 166 0.04 -20.22 -20.46
C ARG A 166 -0.85 -19.68 -19.36
N TRP A 167 -1.16 -20.48 -18.33
CA TRP A 167 -2.00 -20.00 -17.22
C TRP A 167 -1.34 -18.84 -16.48
N ILE A 168 -0.03 -18.91 -16.26
CA ILE A 168 0.73 -17.85 -15.60
C ILE A 168 0.74 -16.60 -16.47
N GLU A 169 1.04 -16.71 -17.76
CA GLU A 169 1.00 -15.57 -18.68
C GLU A 169 -0.41 -14.98 -18.77
N ASP A 170 -1.47 -15.79 -18.92
CA ASP A 170 -2.86 -15.30 -18.93
C ASP A 170 -3.21 -14.56 -17.62
N TYR A 171 -2.75 -15.06 -16.47
CA TYR A 171 -2.95 -14.41 -15.18
C TYR A 171 -2.14 -13.11 -15.07
N ILE A 172 -0.87 -13.12 -15.48
CA ILE A 172 0.01 -11.95 -15.49
C ILE A 172 -0.53 -10.88 -16.45
N ASP A 173 -0.90 -11.24 -17.67
CA ASP A 173 -1.53 -10.36 -18.65
C ASP A 173 -2.83 -9.78 -18.11
N LYS A 174 -3.65 -10.57 -17.42
CA LYS A 174 -4.89 -10.06 -16.79
C LYS A 174 -4.57 -9.02 -15.72
N ILE A 175 -3.66 -9.31 -14.79
CA ILE A 175 -3.29 -8.34 -13.76
C ILE A 175 -2.51 -7.15 -14.33
N GLU A 176 -1.80 -7.32 -15.45
CA GLU A 176 -1.11 -6.26 -16.17
C GLU A 176 -2.11 -5.37 -16.91
N GLN A 177 -3.15 -5.92 -17.52
CA GLN A 177 -4.26 -5.14 -18.11
C GLN A 177 -5.05 -4.39 -17.04
N GLU A 178 -5.33 -5.04 -15.90
CA GLU A 178 -5.91 -4.39 -14.72
C GLU A 178 -4.97 -3.30 -14.16
N ALA A 179 -3.65 -3.52 -14.18
CA ALA A 179 -2.63 -2.56 -13.76
C ALA A 179 -2.34 -1.47 -14.81
N GLN A 180 -2.61 -1.70 -16.09
CA GLN A 180 -2.53 -0.68 -17.15
C GLN A 180 -3.72 0.28 -17.06
N HIS A 181 -4.86 -0.19 -16.53
CA HIS A 181 -6.01 0.64 -16.19
C HIS A 181 -5.96 1.21 -14.77
N ARG A 182 -5.00 0.76 -13.94
CA ARG A 182 -4.73 1.31 -12.61
C ARG A 182 -3.55 2.28 -12.73
N PRO A 183 -3.68 3.57 -12.40
CA PRO A 183 -2.56 4.50 -12.58
C PRO A 183 -1.36 4.01 -11.75
N THR A 184 -0.24 3.75 -12.43
CA THR A 184 0.98 3.24 -11.81
C THR A 184 1.54 4.29 -10.85
N MET A 185 2.03 3.87 -9.68
CA MET A 185 2.60 4.75 -8.63
C MET A 185 3.73 5.67 -9.13
N GLN A 186 4.32 5.36 -10.30
CA GLN A 186 5.33 6.20 -10.96
C GLN A 186 4.77 7.52 -11.51
N GLU A 187 3.47 7.64 -11.79
CA GLU A 187 2.85 8.92 -12.19
C GLU A 187 2.61 9.90 -11.02
N TYR A 188 2.63 9.43 -9.76
CA TYR A 188 2.35 10.29 -8.59
C TYR A 188 3.60 10.77 -7.83
N THR A 189 4.80 10.36 -8.24
CA THR A 189 6.06 10.94 -7.71
C THR A 189 6.31 12.37 -8.20
N SER A 190 5.56 12.82 -9.20
CA SER A 190 5.26 14.23 -9.38
C SER A 190 3.81 14.45 -9.01
N LEU A 191 3.55 15.14 -7.89
CA LEU A 191 2.26 15.80 -7.64
C LEU A 191 1.69 16.30 -8.98
N PRO A 192 0.45 15.97 -9.36
CA PRO A 192 -0.20 16.67 -10.45
C PRO A 192 -0.03 18.15 -10.13
N LYS A 193 0.62 18.91 -11.02
CA LYS A 193 0.71 20.37 -10.88
C LYS A 193 -0.73 20.85 -10.85
N PHE A 194 -1.21 21.15 -9.66
CA PHE A 194 -2.52 21.66 -9.31
C PHE A 194 -3.13 22.42 -10.49
N LYS A 195 -4.07 21.79 -11.19
CA LYS A 195 -4.88 22.49 -12.19
C LYS A 195 -5.82 23.40 -11.42
N TYR A 196 -5.36 24.63 -11.23
CA TYR A 196 -6.19 25.74 -10.79
C TYR A 196 -7.42 25.80 -11.70
N LYS A 197 -8.61 25.59 -11.13
CA LYS A 197 -9.86 25.92 -11.83
C LYS A 197 -9.86 27.41 -12.14
N SER A 198 -10.28 27.76 -13.35
CA SER A 198 -10.49 29.13 -13.81
C SER A 198 -11.57 29.83 -12.96
N LYS A 199 -11.56 31.17 -12.92
CA LYS A 199 -12.56 32.00 -12.20
C LYS A 199 -14.01 31.57 -12.46
N LYS A 200 -14.30 31.17 -13.70
CA LYS A 200 -15.63 30.72 -14.14
C LYS A 200 -16.04 29.36 -13.55
N GLU A 201 -15.07 28.47 -13.36
CA GLU A 201 -15.31 27.14 -12.77
C GLU A 201 -15.46 27.22 -11.25
N VAL A 202 -14.81 28.18 -10.60
CA VAL A 202 -14.98 28.46 -9.16
C VAL A 202 -16.37 29.04 -8.86
N GLN A 203 -16.85 29.95 -9.71
CA GLN A 203 -18.21 30.54 -9.59
C GLN A 203 -19.33 29.51 -9.79
N ALA A 204 -19.07 28.40 -10.48
CA ALA A 204 -20.03 27.33 -10.71
C ALA A 204 -20.08 26.30 -9.56
N LEU A 205 -19.27 26.46 -8.51
CA LEU A 205 -19.26 25.53 -7.37
C LEU A 205 -20.46 25.78 -6.46
N ASP A 206 -21.35 24.80 -6.37
CA ASP A 206 -22.47 24.80 -5.43
C ASP A 206 -22.07 24.28 -4.04
N SER A 207 -21.08 23.38 -3.98
CA SER A 207 -20.55 22.85 -2.72
C SER A 207 -19.06 22.53 -2.83
N TYR A 208 -18.39 22.48 -1.70
CA TYR A 208 -17.01 22.00 -1.57
C TYR A 208 -16.84 21.18 -0.30
N ILE A 209 -15.74 20.46 -0.21
CA ILE A 209 -15.34 19.73 1.00
C ILE A 209 -14.07 20.38 1.55
N ALA A 210 -13.98 20.55 2.86
CA ALA A 210 -12.71 20.77 3.54
C ALA A 210 -12.35 19.52 4.37
N LEU A 211 -11.08 19.15 4.36
CA LEU A 211 -10.57 17.90 4.90
C LEU A 211 -9.31 18.17 5.74
N ASP A 212 -9.15 17.39 6.79
CA ASP A 212 -7.94 17.25 7.58
C ASP A 212 -7.78 15.79 8.06
N ILE A 213 -6.55 15.33 8.26
CA ILE A 213 -6.24 14.00 8.80
C ILE A 213 -5.21 14.07 9.92
N GLU A 214 -5.32 13.14 10.86
CA GLU A 214 -4.28 12.87 11.85
C GLU A 214 -3.59 11.55 11.54
N THR A 215 -2.29 11.46 11.82
CA THR A 215 -1.45 10.32 11.39
C THR A 215 -0.45 9.90 12.45
N THR A 216 0.08 8.67 12.34
CA THR A 216 1.14 8.15 13.23
C THR A 216 2.55 8.68 12.90
N GLY A 217 2.68 9.56 11.89
CA GLY A 217 3.97 10.07 11.43
C GLY A 217 3.88 10.85 10.12
N LEU A 218 5.00 11.06 9.43
CA LEU A 218 5.08 11.96 8.27
C LEU A 218 5.12 11.25 6.91
N TYR A 219 5.33 9.94 6.89
CA TYR A 219 5.60 9.16 5.69
C TYR A 219 4.42 8.27 5.34
N TYR A 220 3.65 8.65 4.32
CA TYR A 220 2.42 7.95 3.91
C TYR A 220 2.62 6.49 3.52
N GLU A 221 3.84 6.07 3.16
CA GLU A 221 4.14 4.67 2.84
C GLU A 221 4.21 3.76 4.07
N THR A 222 4.64 4.29 5.22
CA THR A 222 4.93 3.52 6.43
C THR A 222 4.02 3.88 7.60
N ASP A 223 3.63 5.14 7.71
CA ASP A 223 2.75 5.67 8.75
C ASP A 223 1.28 5.49 8.37
N LYS A 224 0.40 5.65 9.35
CA LYS A 224 -1.03 5.32 9.26
C LYS A 224 -1.88 6.53 9.58
N ILE A 225 -3.06 6.60 8.96
CA ILE A 225 -4.11 7.56 9.33
C ILE A 225 -4.77 7.05 10.61
N ILE A 226 -4.99 7.93 11.59
CA ILE A 226 -5.62 7.62 12.88
C ILE A 226 -6.90 8.42 13.13
N GLN A 227 -7.13 9.50 12.38
CA GLN A 227 -8.39 10.23 12.39
C GLN A 227 -8.60 10.91 11.03
N ILE A 228 -9.86 10.99 10.60
CA ILE A 228 -10.27 11.79 9.44
C ILE A 228 -11.37 12.75 9.89
N GLY A 229 -11.27 13.99 9.43
CA GLY A 229 -12.33 14.99 9.51
C GLY A 229 -12.57 15.59 8.14
N ALA A 230 -13.82 15.53 7.66
CA ALA A 230 -14.23 16.19 6.43
C ALA A 230 -15.56 16.91 6.63
N ILE A 231 -15.67 18.12 6.11
CA ILE A 231 -16.90 18.91 6.09
C ILE A 231 -17.28 19.27 4.66
N LYS A 232 -18.46 18.85 4.23
CA LYS A 232 -19.06 19.30 2.98
C LYS A 232 -19.88 20.54 3.27
N VAL A 233 -19.57 21.64 2.58
CA VAL A 233 -20.23 22.94 2.73
C VAL A 233 -21.05 23.22 1.49
N ASP A 234 -22.35 23.43 1.65
CA ASP A 234 -23.20 23.97 0.60
C ASP A 234 -23.07 25.50 0.60
N ARG A 235 -22.58 26.06 -0.51
CA ARG A 235 -22.26 27.50 -0.60
C ARG A 235 -23.51 28.38 -0.72
N ARG A 236 -24.65 27.82 -1.14
CA ARG A 236 -25.90 28.56 -1.33
C ARG A 236 -26.67 28.71 -0.03
N THR A 237 -26.65 27.67 0.80
CA THR A 237 -27.42 27.56 2.04
C THR A 237 -26.56 27.74 3.28
N GLY A 238 -25.25 27.55 3.19
CA GLY A 238 -24.33 27.52 4.33
C GLY A 238 -24.45 26.25 5.19
N THR A 239 -25.27 25.27 4.77
CA THR A 239 -25.43 24.01 5.50
C THR A 239 -24.19 23.14 5.37
N THR A 240 -23.92 22.32 6.41
CA THR A 240 -22.78 21.41 6.43
C THR A 240 -23.18 19.97 6.66
N GLN A 241 -22.46 19.05 6.01
CA GLN A 241 -22.49 17.61 6.31
C GLN A 241 -21.08 17.20 6.73
N ASN A 242 -20.97 16.37 7.76
CA ASN A 242 -19.67 16.00 8.33
C ASN A 242 -19.43 14.50 8.14
N PHE A 243 -18.19 14.16 7.81
CA PHE A 243 -17.65 12.82 7.93
C PHE A 243 -16.52 12.90 8.97
N SER A 244 -16.60 12.14 10.05
CA SER A 244 -15.54 12.09 11.04
C SER A 244 -15.46 10.75 11.73
N THR A 245 -14.26 10.18 11.78
CA THR A 245 -14.02 8.90 12.44
C THR A 245 -12.56 8.83 12.90
N TYR A 246 -12.34 8.15 14.03
CA TYR A 246 -11.05 7.55 14.33
C TYR A 246 -10.82 6.37 13.40
N ILE A 247 -9.55 5.98 13.22
CA ILE A 247 -9.14 4.84 12.41
C ILE A 247 -8.15 4.02 13.21
N ASP A 248 -8.35 2.70 13.26
CA ASP A 248 -7.37 1.79 13.82
C ASP A 248 -6.17 1.68 12.85
N PRO A 249 -4.96 2.11 13.26
CA PRO A 249 -3.78 2.05 12.40
C PRO A 249 -3.17 0.63 12.31
N ASP A 250 -3.67 -0.35 13.08
CA ASP A 250 -3.11 -1.72 13.21
C ASP A 250 -1.66 -1.73 13.70
N ILE A 251 -1.22 -0.62 14.32
CA ILE A 251 0.09 -0.44 14.95
C ILE A 251 -0.03 0.43 16.20
N PRO A 252 0.85 0.28 17.19
CA PRO A 252 0.87 1.20 18.32
C PRO A 252 1.14 2.64 17.89
N ILE A 253 0.31 3.59 18.34
CA ILE A 253 0.54 5.02 18.14
C ILE A 253 1.79 5.43 18.94
N PRO A 254 2.81 6.04 18.30
CA PRO A 254 3.99 6.53 19.00
C PRO A 254 3.65 7.57 20.06
N ALA A 255 4.33 7.54 21.21
CA ALA A 255 4.04 8.45 22.33
C ALA A 255 4.09 9.94 21.94
N PHE A 256 5.03 10.33 21.06
CA PHE A 256 5.13 11.72 20.60
C PHE A 256 3.94 12.14 19.72
N ILE A 257 3.31 11.21 18.99
CA ILE A 257 2.08 11.49 18.23
C ILE A 257 0.92 11.67 19.19
N THR A 258 0.82 10.83 20.23
CA THR A 258 -0.18 11.03 21.28
C THR A 258 0.00 12.36 22.00
N GLU A 259 1.24 12.81 22.25
CA GLU A 259 1.52 14.13 22.83
C GLU A 259 1.12 15.27 21.87
N LEU A 260 1.37 15.11 20.58
CA LEU A 260 1.09 16.12 19.55
C LEU A 260 -0.41 16.26 19.25
N THR A 261 -1.09 15.13 19.07
CA THR A 261 -2.48 15.05 18.57
C THR A 261 -3.50 14.87 19.69
N GLY A 262 -3.07 14.42 20.87
CA GLY A 262 -3.95 13.98 21.94
C GLY A 262 -4.59 12.60 21.73
N ILE A 263 -4.39 11.97 20.57
CA ILE A 263 -5.00 10.68 20.22
C ILE A 263 -4.17 9.54 20.83
N THR A 264 -4.83 8.74 21.66
CA THR A 264 -4.24 7.61 22.36
C THR A 264 -4.58 6.28 21.68
N ASN A 265 -3.79 5.24 21.98
CA ASN A 265 -4.12 3.86 21.55
C ASN A 265 -5.52 3.41 22.01
N LYS A 266 -6.09 4.00 23.08
CA LYS A 266 -7.44 3.66 23.53
C LYS A 266 -8.53 4.24 22.64
N ASP A 267 -8.28 5.39 22.03
CA ASP A 267 -9.25 6.09 21.18
C ASP A 267 -9.46 5.35 19.85
N VAL A 268 -8.40 4.67 19.36
CA VAL A 268 -8.42 3.93 18.10
C VAL A 268 -8.68 2.42 18.25
N ALA A 269 -8.65 1.87 19.47
CA ALA A 269 -8.68 0.42 19.70
C ALA A 269 -9.95 -0.30 19.19
N ASN A 270 -11.07 0.41 19.05
CA ASN A 270 -12.32 -0.11 18.51
C ASN A 270 -12.78 0.67 17.27
N ALA A 271 -11.88 1.48 16.70
CA ALA A 271 -12.16 2.24 15.50
C ALA A 271 -12.11 1.30 14.28
N PRO A 272 -12.82 1.62 13.19
CA PRO A 272 -12.71 0.86 11.95
C PRO A 272 -11.30 0.95 11.36
N LEU A 273 -10.90 -0.04 10.57
CA LEU A 273 -9.73 0.09 9.70
C LEU A 273 -10.05 1.05 8.55
N PHE A 274 -9.01 1.61 7.91
CA PHE A 274 -9.22 2.45 6.72
C PHE A 274 -10.00 1.69 5.63
N ASN A 275 -9.79 0.39 5.48
CA ASN A 275 -10.48 -0.41 4.47
C ASN A 275 -11.99 -0.49 4.71
N ASP A 276 -12.43 -0.43 5.97
CA ASP A 276 -13.84 -0.55 6.35
C ASP A 276 -14.62 0.74 6.02
N ILE A 277 -13.94 1.90 6.04
CA ILE A 277 -14.54 3.21 5.75
C ILE A 277 -14.25 3.72 4.34
N ALA A 278 -13.42 3.03 3.57
CA ALA A 278 -12.93 3.53 2.28
C ALA A 278 -14.07 3.80 1.29
N GLU A 279 -15.05 2.90 1.18
CA GLU A 279 -16.18 3.10 0.26
C GLU A 279 -17.00 4.34 0.63
N GLU A 280 -17.37 4.47 1.90
CA GLU A 280 -18.17 5.59 2.40
C GLU A 280 -17.43 6.92 2.26
N LEU A 281 -16.14 6.97 2.62
CA LEU A 281 -15.33 8.16 2.48
C LEU A 281 -15.14 8.53 1.00
N HIS A 282 -14.90 7.56 0.12
CA HIS A 282 -14.76 7.80 -1.31
C HIS A 282 -16.05 8.44 -1.87
N GLN A 283 -17.20 7.87 -1.56
CA GLN A 283 -18.52 8.41 -1.94
C GLN A 283 -18.76 9.81 -1.36
N PHE A 284 -18.33 10.07 -0.12
CA PHE A 284 -18.46 11.38 0.51
C PHE A 284 -17.63 12.44 -0.24
N LEU A 285 -16.43 12.07 -0.70
CA LEU A 285 -15.49 12.97 -1.38
C LEU A 285 -15.79 13.13 -2.87
N ASP A 286 -16.36 12.12 -3.52
CA ASP A 286 -16.46 12.01 -4.98
C ASP A 286 -17.12 13.23 -5.66
N GLY A 287 -16.54 13.67 -6.78
CA GLY A 287 -17.03 14.80 -7.58
C GLY A 287 -16.91 16.21 -6.94
N TYR A 288 -16.52 16.33 -5.66
CA TYR A 288 -16.39 17.62 -4.99
C TYR A 288 -14.98 18.24 -5.10
N LEU A 289 -14.93 19.57 -5.06
CA LEU A 289 -13.69 20.31 -4.82
C LEU A 289 -13.28 20.13 -3.36
N ILE A 290 -12.04 19.69 -3.12
CA ILE A 290 -11.49 19.49 -1.79
C ILE A 290 -10.56 20.64 -1.41
N PHE A 291 -10.68 21.14 -0.19
CA PHE A 291 -9.75 22.04 0.46
C PHE A 291 -9.05 21.32 1.59
N ALA A 292 -7.74 21.50 1.71
CA ALA A 292 -6.98 21.05 2.87
C ALA A 292 -5.86 22.03 3.18
N HIS A 293 -5.51 22.15 4.45
CA HIS A 293 -4.48 23.06 4.90
C HIS A 293 -3.12 22.36 4.85
N ASN A 294 -2.27 22.77 3.91
CA ASN A 294 -1.11 21.98 3.49
C ASN A 294 -1.50 20.68 2.77
N ALA A 295 -2.53 20.73 1.92
CA ALA A 295 -3.16 19.62 1.21
C ALA A 295 -2.24 18.53 0.61
N SER A 296 -0.99 18.85 0.26
CA SER A 296 -0.05 17.82 -0.21
C SER A 296 0.22 16.74 0.83
N PHE A 297 0.08 17.03 2.12
CA PHE A 297 0.28 16.05 3.19
C PHE A 297 -0.89 15.07 3.22
N ASP A 298 -2.09 15.58 3.47
CA ASP A 298 -3.33 14.81 3.62
C ASP A 298 -3.60 13.94 2.39
N MET A 299 -3.48 14.56 1.21
CA MET A 299 -3.78 13.87 -0.05
C MET A 299 -2.82 12.73 -0.34
N LYS A 300 -1.55 12.78 0.10
CA LYS A 300 -0.63 11.66 -0.10
C LYS A 300 -1.07 10.43 0.69
N PHE A 301 -1.48 10.62 1.93
CA PHE A 301 -2.02 9.55 2.78
C PHE A 301 -3.33 9.00 2.20
N LEU A 302 -4.27 9.86 1.81
CA LEU A 302 -5.53 9.39 1.22
C LEU A 302 -5.32 8.65 -0.10
N LEU A 303 -4.60 9.25 -1.05
CA LEU A 303 -4.35 8.63 -2.36
C LEU A 303 -3.64 7.29 -2.21
N TYR A 304 -2.66 7.19 -1.32
CA TYR A 304 -1.95 5.94 -1.07
C TYR A 304 -2.88 4.83 -0.58
N ASN A 305 -3.75 5.13 0.39
CA ASN A 305 -4.66 4.14 0.96
C ASN A 305 -5.81 3.79 0.01
N PHE A 306 -6.39 4.76 -0.69
CA PHE A 306 -7.41 4.50 -1.72
C PHE A 306 -6.88 3.67 -2.89
N ASN A 307 -5.69 3.99 -3.40
CA ASN A 307 -5.09 3.27 -4.52
C ASN A 307 -4.77 1.80 -4.19
N LYS A 308 -4.41 1.50 -2.93
CA LYS A 308 -4.24 0.11 -2.46
C LYS A 308 -5.52 -0.70 -2.60
N LEU A 309 -6.66 -0.06 -2.36
CA LEU A 309 -7.99 -0.66 -2.42
C LEU A 309 -8.63 -0.60 -3.81
N GLY A 310 -7.99 0.08 -4.76
CA GLY A 310 -8.47 0.21 -6.14
C GLY A 310 -9.45 1.37 -6.37
N TYR A 311 -9.61 2.26 -5.40
CA TYR A 311 -10.37 3.51 -5.59
C TYR A 311 -9.52 4.54 -6.33
N ILE A 312 -10.14 5.29 -7.23
CA ILE A 312 -9.52 6.41 -7.95
C ILE A 312 -10.10 7.70 -7.40
N MET A 313 -9.24 8.62 -6.97
CA MET A 313 -9.63 10.00 -6.67
C MET A 313 -9.20 10.90 -7.82
N ASP A 314 -10.18 11.48 -8.53
CA ASP A 314 -9.96 12.48 -9.58
C ASP A 314 -10.36 13.90 -9.13
N ASN A 315 -10.62 14.06 -7.83
CA ASN A 315 -11.00 15.32 -7.21
C ASN A 315 -10.05 16.46 -7.56
N THR A 316 -10.62 17.64 -7.78
CA THR A 316 -9.84 18.87 -7.73
C THR A 316 -9.53 19.18 -6.28
N VAL A 317 -8.27 19.55 -5.99
CA VAL A 317 -7.83 19.90 -4.63
C VAL A 317 -7.24 21.31 -4.62
N CYS A 318 -7.56 22.08 -3.60
CA CYS A 318 -7.01 23.41 -3.35
C CYS A 318 -6.33 23.48 -1.98
N CYS A 319 -5.10 23.98 -1.95
CA CYS A 319 -4.35 24.15 -0.71
C CYS A 319 -4.60 25.55 -0.13
N THR A 320 -5.19 25.62 1.06
CA THR A 320 -5.48 26.91 1.71
C THR A 320 -4.20 27.67 2.10
N VAL A 321 -3.06 27.00 2.32
CA VAL A 321 -1.77 27.70 2.49
C VAL A 321 -1.42 28.52 1.24
N GLY A 322 -1.64 27.94 0.05
CA GLY A 322 -1.39 28.61 -1.23
C GLY A 322 -2.36 29.78 -1.45
N MET A 323 -3.63 29.61 -1.10
CA MET A 323 -4.63 30.67 -1.15
C MET A 323 -4.29 31.79 -0.17
N SER A 324 -3.95 31.46 1.07
CA SER A 324 -3.58 32.45 2.09
C SER A 324 -2.33 33.24 1.72
N LYS A 325 -1.32 32.60 1.11
CA LYS A 325 -0.16 33.31 0.53
C LYS A 325 -0.55 34.31 -0.55
N HIS A 326 -1.62 34.02 -1.29
CA HIS A 326 -2.11 34.88 -2.36
C HIS A 326 -2.93 36.06 -1.82
N PHE A 327 -3.86 35.80 -0.90
CA PHE A 327 -4.81 36.80 -0.40
C PHE A 327 -4.33 37.56 0.84
N PHE A 328 -3.42 36.96 1.64
CA PHE A 328 -2.91 37.52 2.89
C PHE A 328 -1.37 37.51 2.94
N PRO A 329 -0.68 38.10 1.94
CA PRO A 329 0.78 37.98 1.80
C PRO A 329 1.59 38.59 2.96
N ALA A 330 0.98 39.43 3.81
CA ALA A 330 1.63 40.10 4.93
C ALA A 330 1.70 39.27 6.23
N LEU A 331 1.15 38.05 6.25
CA LEU A 331 1.18 37.20 7.44
C LEU A 331 2.60 36.69 7.74
N LYS A 332 2.94 36.62 9.04
CA LYS A 332 4.24 36.13 9.54
C LYS A 332 4.53 34.69 9.11
N ASN A 333 3.49 33.88 9.04
CA ASN A 333 3.50 32.51 8.55
C ASN A 333 2.07 32.16 8.08
N PHE A 334 1.90 30.96 7.54
CA PHE A 334 0.62 30.51 7.00
C PHE A 334 0.15 29.23 7.68
N GLN A 335 0.45 29.06 8.97
CA GLN A 335 -0.13 27.99 9.78
C GLN A 335 -1.64 28.22 9.92
N LEU A 336 -2.41 27.14 10.10
CA LEU A 336 -3.87 27.18 10.19
C LEU A 336 -4.33 28.25 11.20
N ASN A 337 -3.75 28.23 12.40
CA ASN A 337 -4.08 29.15 13.50
C ASN A 337 -3.77 30.60 13.16
N THR A 338 -2.61 30.86 12.54
CA THR A 338 -2.21 32.23 12.18
C THR A 338 -3.15 32.83 11.13
N VAL A 339 -3.61 32.02 10.17
CA VAL A 339 -4.60 32.46 9.18
C VAL A 339 -5.97 32.63 9.83
N ALA A 340 -6.38 31.70 10.69
CA ALA A 340 -7.66 31.75 11.39
C ALA A 340 -7.78 32.99 12.29
N GLU A 341 -6.73 33.28 13.07
CA GLU A 341 -6.60 34.48 13.89
C GLU A 341 -6.70 35.75 13.04
N HIS A 342 -5.99 35.81 11.90
CA HIS A 342 -6.05 36.95 11.00
C HIS A 342 -7.47 37.22 10.49
N LEU A 343 -8.21 36.15 10.21
CA LEU A 343 -9.59 36.22 9.72
C LEU A 343 -10.62 36.34 10.85
N SER A 344 -10.19 36.48 12.10
CA SER A 344 -11.08 36.56 13.28
C SER A 344 -12.03 35.37 13.40
N ILE A 345 -11.59 34.19 12.96
CA ILE A 345 -12.34 32.94 13.08
C ILE A 345 -12.18 32.50 14.56
N GLN A 346 -13.26 32.52 15.37
CA GLN A 346 -13.21 32.44 16.84
C GLN A 346 -13.00 31.04 17.43
N GLN A 347 -12.21 30.98 18.51
CA GLN A 347 -12.07 29.92 19.54
C GLN A 347 -12.46 28.49 19.13
N PHE A 348 -11.44 27.76 18.67
CA PHE A 348 -11.48 26.32 18.41
C PHE A 348 -10.80 25.60 19.57
N ALA A 349 -11.41 24.52 20.05
CA ALA A 349 -10.58 23.48 20.65
C ALA A 349 -9.74 22.92 19.50
N HIS A 350 -8.42 23.15 19.52
CA HIS A 350 -7.54 22.36 18.67
C HIS A 350 -7.68 20.88 19.04
N HIS A 351 -7.09 20.00 18.23
CA HIS A 351 -6.91 18.57 18.52
C HIS A 351 -7.94 17.61 17.92
N THR A 352 -8.86 18.06 17.04
CA THR A 352 -9.62 17.11 16.21
C THR A 352 -9.52 17.46 14.74
N ALA A 353 -9.33 16.44 13.90
CA ALA A 353 -9.32 16.59 12.45
C ALA A 353 -10.61 17.26 11.92
N LEU A 354 -11.76 17.04 12.56
CA LEU A 354 -13.01 17.66 12.12
C LEU A 354 -13.05 19.17 12.35
N ASP A 355 -12.51 19.64 13.48
CA ASP A 355 -12.46 21.06 13.80
C ASP A 355 -11.44 21.78 12.90
N ASP A 356 -10.27 21.17 12.66
CA ASP A 356 -9.27 21.72 11.76
C ASP A 356 -9.76 21.75 10.29
N ALA A 357 -10.49 20.73 9.85
CA ALA A 357 -11.21 20.74 8.58
C ALA A 357 -12.25 21.87 8.52
N ARG A 358 -12.97 22.15 9.61
CA ARG A 358 -13.92 23.27 9.68
C ARG A 358 -13.23 24.62 9.51
N VAL A 359 -12.13 24.85 10.22
CA VAL A 359 -11.33 26.08 10.10
C VAL A 359 -10.77 26.22 8.67
N CYS A 360 -10.25 25.13 8.09
CA CYS A 360 -9.81 25.10 6.71
C CYS A 360 -10.93 25.52 5.75
N GLY A 361 -12.14 24.99 5.94
CA GLY A 361 -13.31 25.33 5.14
C GLY A 361 -13.73 26.79 5.24
N LEU A 362 -13.62 27.41 6.42
CA LEU A 362 -13.91 28.85 6.62
C LEU A 362 -12.84 29.73 5.94
N ILE A 363 -11.57 29.36 6.03
CA ILE A 363 -10.49 30.05 5.29
C ILE A 363 -10.73 29.97 3.79
N ALA A 364 -11.11 28.79 3.29
CA ALA A 364 -11.43 28.57 1.89
C ALA A 364 -12.61 29.45 1.45
N ALA A 365 -13.69 29.53 2.24
CA ALA A 365 -14.84 30.38 1.97
C ALA A 365 -14.45 31.85 1.79
N GLU A 366 -13.64 32.40 2.70
CA GLU A 366 -13.18 33.78 2.61
C GLU A 366 -12.30 34.03 1.38
N CYS A 367 -11.41 33.08 1.05
CA CYS A 367 -10.59 33.19 -0.15
C CYS A 367 -11.45 33.13 -1.44
N LEU A 368 -12.46 32.25 -1.47
CA LEU A 368 -13.41 32.14 -2.58
C LEU A 368 -14.24 33.40 -2.75
N ARG A 369 -14.76 33.97 -1.66
CA ARG A 369 -15.50 35.24 -1.65
C ARG A 369 -14.68 36.36 -2.31
N ARG A 370 -13.39 36.47 -1.95
CA ARG A 370 -12.46 37.43 -2.57
C ARG A 370 -12.26 37.21 -4.07
N VAL A 371 -12.19 35.96 -4.53
CA VAL A 371 -12.13 35.66 -5.98
C VAL A 371 -13.39 36.16 -6.71
N GLU A 372 -14.56 35.98 -6.11
CA GLU A 372 -15.86 36.35 -6.68
C GLU A 372 -16.06 37.86 -6.75
N GLU A 373 -15.67 38.58 -5.70
CA GLU A 373 -15.66 40.05 -5.63
C GLU A 373 -14.66 40.68 -6.60
N GLY A 374 -13.92 39.85 -7.34
CA GLY A 374 -12.97 40.30 -8.34
C GLY A 374 -11.76 40.94 -7.70
N TYR A 375 -11.25 40.36 -6.60
CA TYR A 375 -10.01 40.77 -5.95
C TYR A 375 -8.96 41.12 -6.99
N GLU A 376 -8.78 42.42 -7.18
CA GLU A 376 -7.60 42.96 -7.80
C GLU A 376 -6.53 42.76 -6.75
N LYS A 377 -5.57 41.89 -7.09
CA LYS A 377 -4.37 41.71 -6.29
C LYS A 377 -3.87 43.12 -5.94
N PRO A 378 -3.91 43.55 -4.66
CA PRO A 378 -3.37 44.83 -4.28
C PRO A 378 -1.98 44.84 -4.86
N ALA A 379 -1.63 45.92 -5.57
CA ALA A 379 -0.38 46.04 -6.30
C ALA A 379 0.67 45.33 -5.48
N GLN A 380 1.17 44.19 -5.99
CA GLN A 380 2.16 43.45 -5.23
C GLN A 380 3.19 44.49 -4.82
N PRO A 381 3.63 44.57 -3.54
CA PRO A 381 4.91 45.22 -3.29
C PRO A 381 5.85 44.55 -4.30
N ALA A 382 6.28 45.36 -5.29
CA ALA A 382 6.73 44.87 -6.59
C ALA A 382 7.63 43.68 -6.36
N LYS A 383 7.24 42.47 -6.82
CA LYS A 383 7.84 41.16 -6.49
C LYS A 383 8.96 41.40 -5.51
N SER A 384 8.68 41.37 -4.18
CA SER A 384 9.69 41.60 -3.13
C SER A 384 10.99 41.14 -3.75
N ASN A 385 11.86 42.11 -4.02
CA ASN A 385 13.05 41.83 -4.79
C ASN A 385 13.82 40.98 -3.79
N ALA A 386 13.58 39.67 -3.68
CA ALA A 386 14.13 38.88 -2.60
C ALA A 386 15.66 38.98 -2.66
N SER A 387 16.19 39.22 -3.88
CA SER A 387 17.56 39.66 -4.11
C SER A 387 17.88 41.08 -3.61
N LYS A 388 17.08 42.13 -3.86
CA LYS A 388 17.31 43.47 -3.26
C LYS A 388 17.08 43.53 -1.74
N GLU A 389 16.13 42.79 -1.18
CA GLU A 389 15.88 42.68 0.26
C GLU A 389 17.00 41.91 0.94
N ARG A 390 17.47 40.80 0.35
CA ARG A 390 18.72 40.14 0.80
C ARG A 390 19.91 41.06 0.66
N GLN A 391 20.05 41.79 -0.45
CA GLN A 391 21.14 42.76 -0.63
C GLN A 391 21.07 43.91 0.37
N ALA A 392 19.87 44.39 0.71
CA ALA A 392 19.65 45.42 1.71
C ALA A 392 20.00 44.90 3.11
N TYR A 393 19.53 43.70 3.47
CA TYR A 393 19.89 43.04 4.73
C TYR A 393 21.39 42.77 4.82
N ILE A 394 22.02 42.29 3.75
CA ILE A 394 23.46 42.09 3.70
C ILE A 394 24.17 43.44 3.88
N ALA A 395 23.76 44.48 3.16
CA ALA A 395 24.38 45.81 3.23
C ALA A 395 24.25 46.44 4.63
N SER A 396 23.11 46.26 5.32
CA SER A 396 22.92 46.78 6.68
C SER A 396 23.67 45.98 7.75
N THR A 397 23.89 44.69 7.51
CA THR A 397 24.34 43.74 8.55
C THR A 397 25.82 43.40 8.44
N ILE A 398 26.41 43.40 7.23
CA ILE A 398 27.78 42.92 6.98
C ILE A 398 28.87 43.69 7.73
N ASN A 399 28.62 44.97 8.07
CA ASN A 399 29.56 45.81 8.80
C ASN A 399 29.25 45.92 10.30
N ASN A 400 28.23 45.20 10.80
CA ASN A 400 27.90 45.22 12.22
C ASN A 400 28.88 44.34 13.01
N PRO A 401 29.69 44.89 13.93
CA PRO A 401 30.67 44.11 14.69
C PRO A 401 30.03 43.24 15.78
N ASN A 402 28.78 43.53 16.19
CA ASN A 402 28.13 42.94 17.36
C ASN A 402 26.94 42.04 17.00
N LEU A 403 27.07 41.22 15.97
CA LEU A 403 26.02 40.27 15.58
C LEU A 403 25.93 39.12 16.58
N SER A 404 24.71 38.63 16.83
CA SER A 404 24.49 37.36 17.54
C SER A 404 24.95 36.17 16.69
N ALA A 405 25.08 34.99 17.28
CA ALA A 405 25.46 33.77 16.54
C ALA A 405 24.45 33.47 15.42
N PHE A 406 23.15 33.58 15.71
CA PHE A 406 22.09 33.40 14.72
C PHE A 406 22.07 34.49 13.64
N ASP A 407 22.25 35.77 14.00
CA ASP A 407 22.28 36.84 12.99
C ASP A 407 23.50 36.72 12.08
N THR A 408 24.64 36.29 12.63
CA THR A 408 25.86 35.98 11.87
C THR A 408 25.63 34.81 10.90
N TYR A 409 24.95 33.76 11.37
CA TYR A 409 24.54 32.62 10.55
C TYR A 409 23.57 33.02 9.43
N TYR A 410 22.51 33.78 9.75
CA TYR A 410 21.53 34.26 8.77
C TYR A 410 22.19 35.16 7.71
N LEU A 411 23.12 36.04 8.09
CA LEU A 411 23.92 36.81 7.13
C LEU A 411 24.69 35.89 6.17
N GLY A 412 25.31 34.84 6.69
CA GLY A 412 26.00 33.83 5.89
C GLY A 412 25.08 33.10 4.89
N LEU A 413 23.87 32.71 5.33
CA LEU A 413 22.86 32.13 4.43
C LEU A 413 22.43 33.10 3.31
N MET A 414 22.19 34.37 3.64
CA MET A 414 21.77 35.37 2.65
C MET A 414 22.85 35.61 1.61
N LEU A 415 24.12 35.66 2.02
CA LEU A 415 25.28 35.75 1.12
C LEU A 415 25.36 34.53 0.19
N ALA A 416 25.22 33.32 0.73
CA ALA A 416 25.22 32.10 -0.07
C ALA A 416 24.07 32.06 -1.10
N GLN A 417 22.88 32.54 -0.74
CA GLN A 417 21.74 32.64 -1.65
C GLN A 417 21.98 33.64 -2.80
N GLU A 418 22.69 34.75 -2.54
CA GLU A 418 23.14 35.71 -3.57
C GLU A 418 24.36 35.22 -4.37
N GLN A 419 24.72 33.93 -4.28
CA GLN A 419 25.87 33.30 -4.94
C GLN A 419 27.24 33.84 -4.47
N ARG A 420 27.30 34.53 -3.32
CA ARG A 420 28.54 34.96 -2.65
C ARG A 420 29.00 33.85 -1.69
N LEU A 421 29.25 32.66 -2.24
CA LEU A 421 29.41 31.43 -1.47
C LEU A 421 30.59 31.48 -0.47
N THR A 422 31.73 32.05 -0.87
CA THR A 422 32.92 32.17 -0.01
C THR A 422 32.67 33.09 1.19
N GLU A 423 31.96 34.19 0.99
CA GLU A 423 31.58 35.10 2.08
C GLU A 423 30.51 34.46 2.97
N GLY A 424 29.56 33.75 2.38
CA GLY A 424 28.57 32.97 3.11
C GLY A 424 29.22 31.93 4.03
N GLU A 425 30.17 31.16 3.50
CA GLU A 425 30.98 30.21 4.27
C GLU A 425 31.70 30.90 5.44
N PHE A 426 32.35 32.04 5.21
CA PHE A 426 33.07 32.79 6.25
C PHE A 426 32.15 33.14 7.43
N TYR A 427 30.96 33.69 7.16
CA TYR A 427 30.03 34.08 8.21
C TYR A 427 29.40 32.88 8.92
N ILE A 428 29.10 31.79 8.21
CA ILE A 428 28.60 30.57 8.86
C ILE A 428 29.67 29.96 9.77
N ARG A 429 30.94 29.92 9.34
CA ARG A 429 32.06 29.48 10.21
C ARG A 429 32.25 30.40 11.42
N LYS A 430 32.06 31.70 11.26
CA LYS A 430 32.07 32.66 12.38
C LYS A 430 30.94 32.38 13.37
N ALA A 431 29.73 32.04 12.89
CA ALA A 431 28.62 31.65 13.75
C ALA A 431 28.89 30.34 14.52
N ILE A 432 29.50 29.35 13.85
CA ILE A 432 29.95 28.09 14.50
C ILE A 432 30.99 28.38 15.59
N ALA A 433 31.94 29.29 15.37
CA ALA A 433 32.90 29.68 16.40
C ALA A 433 32.23 30.31 17.63
N MET A 434 31.05 30.92 17.47
CA MET A 434 30.28 31.50 18.58
C MET A 434 29.38 30.48 19.28
N GLN A 435 28.79 29.54 18.54
CA GLN A 435 27.86 28.53 19.06
C GLN A 435 28.06 27.19 18.31
N PRO A 436 29.14 26.44 18.63
CA PRO A 436 29.55 25.24 17.89
C PRO A 436 28.65 24.02 18.10
N GLN A 437 27.72 24.08 19.06
CA GLN A 437 26.79 22.99 19.34
C GLN A 437 25.55 22.99 18.45
N ASP A 438 25.30 24.05 17.67
CA ASP A 438 24.07 24.18 16.87
C ASP A 438 24.15 23.39 15.54
N PRO A 439 23.34 22.32 15.36
CA PRO A 439 23.41 21.46 14.18
C PRO A 439 23.03 22.17 12.89
N LEU A 440 22.20 23.22 12.94
CA LEU A 440 21.80 23.96 11.75
C LEU A 440 23.00 24.66 11.13
N PHE A 441 23.94 25.14 11.95
CA PHE A 441 25.09 25.88 11.43
C PHE A 441 26.01 24.96 10.62
N HIS A 442 26.24 23.74 11.11
CA HIS A 442 27.05 22.73 10.42
C HIS A 442 26.36 22.18 9.17
N TYR A 443 25.04 21.91 9.23
CA TYR A 443 24.28 21.47 8.07
C TYR A 443 24.34 22.47 6.91
N TRP A 444 24.07 23.74 7.19
CA TRP A 444 24.02 24.76 6.15
C TRP A 444 25.42 25.23 5.70
N LEU A 445 26.44 25.07 6.55
CA LEU A 445 27.83 25.18 6.12
C LEU A 445 28.16 24.11 5.08
N ALA A 446 27.82 22.85 5.35
CA ALA A 446 28.05 21.75 4.43
C ALA A 446 27.31 21.96 3.09
N ASP A 447 26.04 22.36 3.11
CA ASP A 447 25.29 22.71 1.88
C ASP A 447 25.97 23.87 1.09
N THR A 448 26.49 24.88 1.78
CA THR A 448 27.22 26.00 1.15
C THR A 448 28.53 25.55 0.52
N ILE A 449 29.25 24.61 1.15
CA ILE A 449 30.49 24.02 0.64
C ILE A 449 30.21 23.08 -0.56
N VAL A 450 29.13 22.29 -0.51
CA VAL A 450 28.66 21.46 -1.63
C VAL A 450 28.38 22.32 -2.87
N LYS A 451 27.79 23.51 -2.70
CA LYS A 451 27.55 24.47 -3.80
C LYS A 451 28.85 25.05 -4.38
N GLN A 452 29.95 24.97 -3.65
CA GLN A 452 31.30 25.29 -4.15
C GLN A 452 32.01 24.08 -4.78
N ASN A 453 31.34 22.93 -4.91
CA ASN A 453 31.90 21.67 -5.42
C ASN A 453 33.03 21.08 -4.56
N ARG A 454 33.04 21.38 -3.26
CA ARG A 454 34.05 20.88 -2.30
C ARG A 454 33.45 19.77 -1.41
N LEU A 455 33.04 18.67 -2.03
CA LEU A 455 32.27 17.60 -1.35
C LEU A 455 33.03 17.00 -0.15
N ASP A 456 34.35 16.86 -0.23
CA ASP A 456 35.18 16.33 0.86
C ASP A 456 35.17 17.26 2.07
N ASP A 457 35.40 18.56 1.87
CA ASP A 457 35.35 19.56 2.94
C ASP A 457 33.96 19.64 3.61
N ALA A 458 32.89 19.37 2.86
CA ALA A 458 31.53 19.34 3.39
C ALA A 458 31.30 18.10 4.28
N LEU A 459 31.82 16.94 3.87
CA LEU A 459 31.81 15.72 4.68
C LEU A 459 32.64 15.90 5.94
N ASP A 460 33.85 16.45 5.83
CA ASP A 460 34.72 16.71 6.97
C ASP A 460 34.04 17.59 8.03
N GLU A 461 33.28 18.61 7.62
CA GLU A 461 32.52 19.46 8.54
C GLU A 461 31.39 18.70 9.26
N LEU A 462 30.61 17.90 8.53
CA LEU A 462 29.51 17.12 9.12
C LEU A 462 30.04 16.00 10.02
N TYR A 463 31.12 15.33 9.61
CA TYR A 463 31.81 14.34 10.42
C TYR A 463 32.41 14.99 11.68
N LYS A 464 32.98 16.19 11.58
CA LYS A 464 33.48 16.93 12.74
C LYS A 464 32.38 17.29 13.74
N TYR A 465 31.18 17.63 13.28
CA TYR A 465 30.03 17.85 14.17
C TYR A 465 29.53 16.55 14.79
N ARG A 466 29.34 15.51 13.95
CA ARG A 466 28.81 14.19 14.34
C ARG A 466 29.73 13.44 15.31
N ASP A 467 31.03 13.46 15.03
CA ASP A 467 32.06 12.67 15.72
C ASP A 467 32.85 13.50 16.76
N GLY A 468 32.62 14.81 16.81
CA GLY A 468 33.30 15.74 17.72
C GLY A 468 32.75 15.78 19.14
N GLU A 469 33.52 16.39 20.06
CA GLU A 469 33.15 16.55 21.48
C GLU A 469 31.96 17.50 21.73
N TYR A 470 31.53 18.29 20.74
CA TYR A 470 30.42 19.26 20.88
C TYR A 470 29.05 18.59 21.14
N TYR A 471 28.93 17.28 20.90
CA TYR A 471 27.73 16.48 21.18
C TYR A 471 27.71 15.83 22.58
N LYS A 472 28.84 15.81 23.34
CA LYS A 472 28.90 15.12 24.65
C LYS A 472 28.37 15.92 25.85
N GLN A 473 27.95 17.18 25.68
CA GLN A 473 27.47 18.02 26.81
C GLN A 473 26.05 18.61 26.66
N GLY A 474 25.23 18.12 25.73
CA GLY A 474 23.84 18.57 25.62
C GLY A 474 22.91 17.51 25.08
N THR A 475 22.10 16.92 25.97
CA THR A 475 20.75 16.42 25.64
C THR A 475 20.62 15.27 24.62
N VAL A 476 21.45 14.23 24.75
CA VAL A 476 21.27 12.93 24.04
C VAL A 476 19.93 12.25 24.41
N GLU A 477 19.29 12.63 25.52
CA GLU A 477 18.05 12.00 25.99
C GLU A 477 16.76 12.73 25.56
N THR A 478 16.84 13.83 24.82
CA THR A 478 15.66 14.55 24.31
C THR A 478 15.34 14.19 22.86
N GLY A 479 14.06 14.16 22.48
CA GLY A 479 13.62 13.85 21.11
C GLY A 479 14.22 14.77 20.03
N ILE A 480 14.54 16.02 20.41
CA ILE A 480 15.14 17.03 19.53
C ILE A 480 16.60 16.67 19.18
N GLY A 481 17.37 16.14 20.14
CA GLY A 481 18.76 15.69 19.90
C GLY A 481 18.85 14.56 18.87
N ARG A 482 17.90 13.61 18.91
CA ARG A 482 17.81 12.52 17.92
C ARG A 482 17.45 13.03 16.53
N GLN A 483 16.48 13.94 16.41
CA GLN A 483 16.10 14.55 15.13
C GLN A 483 17.26 15.30 14.47
N ASN A 484 18.04 16.03 15.28
CA ASN A 484 19.22 16.74 14.80
C ASN A 484 20.31 15.80 14.27
N MET A 485 20.54 14.66 14.93
CA MET A 485 21.48 13.64 14.44
C MET A 485 21.00 13.00 13.13
N THR A 486 19.71 12.65 13.05
CA THR A 486 19.13 12.12 11.82
C THR A 486 19.27 13.10 10.64
N MET A 487 19.13 14.41 10.89
CA MET A 487 19.37 15.43 9.86
C MET A 487 20.83 15.43 9.35
N ILE A 488 21.80 15.31 10.26
CA ILE A 488 23.23 15.28 9.91
C ILE A 488 23.60 13.98 9.19
N ASP A 489 23.13 12.82 9.68
CA ASP A 489 23.38 11.52 9.06
C ASP A 489 22.80 11.44 7.64
N ASN A 490 21.59 11.97 7.43
CA ASN A 490 20.98 12.06 6.11
C ASN A 490 21.77 12.96 5.15
N ALA A 491 22.30 14.09 5.66
CA ALA A 491 23.13 14.99 4.87
C ALA A 491 24.45 14.32 4.45
N ILE A 492 25.09 13.57 5.36
CA ILE A 492 26.29 12.79 5.06
C ILE A 492 25.98 11.77 3.95
N ALA A 493 24.92 10.97 4.10
CA ALA A 493 24.55 9.95 3.13
C ALA A 493 24.26 10.53 1.73
N ASP A 494 23.58 11.68 1.67
CA ASP A 494 23.31 12.38 0.40
C ASP A 494 24.59 12.92 -0.25
N ILE A 495 25.52 13.48 0.53
CA ILE A 495 26.79 14.00 0.00
C ILE A 495 27.70 12.86 -0.46
N GLU A 496 27.76 11.74 0.27
CA GLU A 496 28.48 10.53 -0.15
C GLU A 496 27.92 9.94 -1.44
N ALA A 497 26.59 9.87 -1.57
CA ALA A 497 25.93 9.44 -2.80
C ALA A 497 26.23 10.39 -3.98
N LYS A 498 26.24 11.71 -3.74
CA LYS A 498 26.66 12.72 -4.73
C LYS A 498 28.11 12.52 -5.17
N LYS A 499 29.01 12.29 -4.21
CA LYS A 499 30.44 12.02 -4.47
C LYS A 499 30.62 10.75 -5.31
N ALA A 500 29.96 9.66 -4.94
CA ALA A 500 30.02 8.38 -5.67
C ALA A 500 29.53 8.50 -7.13
N ARG A 501 28.60 9.44 -7.41
CA ARG A 501 28.06 9.70 -8.75
C ARG A 501 28.83 10.76 -9.55
N GLY A 502 29.92 11.31 -9.02
CA GLY A 502 30.67 12.39 -9.68
C GLY A 502 29.84 13.68 -9.84
N TYR A 503 29.00 14.00 -8.86
CA TYR A 503 28.13 15.17 -8.88
C TYR A 503 28.94 16.48 -8.98
N VAL A 504 28.46 17.39 -9.84
CA VAL A 504 28.96 18.76 -9.95
C VAL A 504 27.76 19.71 -9.88
N TYR A 505 27.73 20.58 -8.88
CA TYR A 505 26.73 21.62 -8.73
C TYR A 505 26.79 22.60 -9.90
N ARG A 506 25.65 22.78 -10.57
CA ARG A 506 25.45 23.78 -11.63
C ARG A 506 24.34 24.74 -11.18
N PRO A 507 24.64 26.04 -10.95
CA PRO A 507 23.63 27.00 -10.55
C PRO A 507 22.56 27.13 -11.65
N ARG A 508 21.28 27.23 -11.25
CA ARG A 508 20.20 27.53 -12.19
C ARG A 508 20.48 28.88 -12.86
N LYS A 509 20.63 28.91 -14.19
CA LYS A 509 20.65 30.17 -14.95
C LYS A 509 19.37 30.95 -14.61
N LYS A 510 19.52 32.22 -14.20
CA LYS A 510 18.38 33.14 -14.13
C LYS A 510 17.73 33.12 -15.52
N ARG A 511 16.45 32.72 -15.60
CA ARG A 511 15.65 32.99 -16.80
C ARG A 511 15.61 34.50 -16.91
N THR A 512 16.34 35.03 -17.88
CA THR A 512 16.33 36.44 -18.28
C THR A 512 14.94 36.82 -18.75
#